data_AF-A0A662GY79-F1
#
_entry.id   AF-A0A662GY79-F1
#
_cell.length_a   1.000
_cell.length_b   1.000
_cell.length_c   1.000
_cell.angle_alpha   90.00
_cell.angle_beta   90.00
_cell.angle_gamma   90.00
#
_symmetry.space_group_name_H-M   'P 1'
#
loop_
_entity.id
_entity.type
_entity.pdbx_description
1 polymer ?
#
loop_
_entity_poly.entity_id
_entity_poly.type
_entity_poly.pdbx_seq_one_letter_code
_entity_poly.pdbx_strand_id
1 'polypeptide(L)' 'MVSYKYLVEVDNIPKPSFKIENVVASVSLSQTLNLEKIAERVPNAEYSPEHPKQ' A
#
# COMPACT_ATOMS: atom_id res chain seq x y z
N MET A 1 -46.40 -32.33 12.68
CA MET A 1 -45.10 -31.78 13.15
C MET A 1 -44.32 -31.39 11.91
N VAL A 2 -44.22 -30.10 11.60
CA VAL A 2 -43.57 -29.63 10.35
C VAL A 2 -42.15 -29.19 10.71
N SER A 3 -41.16 -29.89 10.19
CA SER A 3 -39.74 -29.55 10.36
C SER A 3 -39.39 -28.38 9.44
N TYR A 4 -39.22 -27.19 10.01
CA TYR A 4 -38.64 -26.06 9.28
C TYR A 4 -37.15 -26.35 9.06
N LYS A 5 -36.84 -26.78 7.84
CA LYS A 5 -35.50 -27.09 7.39
C LYS A 5 -34.78 -25.80 7.03
N TYR A 6 -34.12 -25.18 8.01
CA TYR A 6 -33.11 -24.15 7.74
C TYR A 6 -31.86 -24.83 7.19
N LEU A 7 -31.81 -25.05 5.88
CA LEU A 7 -30.57 -25.36 5.18
C LEU A 7 -30.17 -24.13 4.38
N VAL A 8 -29.17 -23.41 4.87
CA VAL A 8 -28.48 -22.39 4.07
C VAL A 8 -27.52 -23.16 3.17
N GLU A 9 -27.75 -23.14 1.87
CA GLU A 9 -26.85 -23.73 0.88
C GLU A 9 -25.51 -22.98 0.92
N VAL A 10 -24.44 -23.69 1.27
CA VAL A 10 -23.09 -23.14 1.50
C VAL A 10 -22.53 -22.46 0.23
N ASP A 11 -23.02 -22.87 -0.94
CA ASP A 11 -22.62 -22.34 -2.25
C ASP A 11 -23.17 -20.93 -2.55
N ASN A 12 -24.14 -20.43 -1.77
CA ASN A 12 -24.69 -19.07 -1.88
C ASN A 12 -24.02 -18.05 -0.97
N ILE A 13 -22.92 -18.41 -0.30
CA ILE A 13 -22.14 -17.46 0.51
C ILE A 13 -21.21 -16.68 -0.43
N PRO A 14 -21.40 -15.36 -0.62
CA PRO A 14 -20.53 -14.56 -1.48
C PRO A 14 -19.09 -14.66 -0.99
N LYS A 15 -18.17 -15.01 -1.90
CA LYS A 15 -16.76 -15.05 -1.58
C LYS A 15 -16.27 -13.64 -1.25
N PRO A 16 -15.45 -13.46 -0.20
CA PRO A 16 -14.88 -12.16 0.11
C PRO A 16 -14.01 -11.69 -1.07
N SER A 17 -14.22 -10.43 -1.48
CA SER A 17 -13.39 -9.75 -2.48
C SER A 17 -12.46 -8.79 -1.77
N PHE A 18 -11.19 -8.78 -2.15
CA PHE A 18 -10.19 -7.90 -1.57
C PHE A 18 -9.64 -6.96 -2.63
N LYS A 19 -9.43 -5.70 -2.25
CA LYS A 19 -8.73 -4.69 -3.06
C LYS A 19 -7.54 -4.19 -2.26
N ILE A 20 -6.36 -4.25 -2.87
CA ILE A 20 -5.15 -3.71 -2.28
C ILE A 20 -5.16 -2.20 -2.57
N GLU A 21 -5.17 -1.40 -1.50
CA GLU A 21 -5.23 0.06 -1.61
C GLU A 21 -3.85 0.70 -1.68
N ASN A 22 -2.86 0.12 -1.00
CA ASN A 22 -1.50 0.61 -0.99
C ASN A 22 -0.50 -0.52 -0.70
N VAL A 23 0.71 -0.41 -1.25
CA VAL A 23 1.84 -1.28 -0.95
C VAL A 23 3.05 -0.40 -0.65
N VAL A 24 3.66 -0.59 0.51
CA VAL A 24 4.89 0.09 0.91
C VAL A 24 6.02 -0.93 0.96
N ALA A 25 7.16 -0.61 0.35
CA ALA A 25 8.35 -1.44 0.35
C ALA A 25 9.58 -0.63 0.74
N SER A 26 10.52 -1.27 1.42
CA SER A 26 11.81 -0.69 1.78
C SER A 26 12.90 -1.29 0.91
N VAL A 27 13.80 -0.46 0.40
CA VAL A 27 14.93 -0.87 -0.45
C VAL A 27 16.22 -0.27 0.10
N SER A 28 17.29 -1.07 0.12
CA SER A 28 18.64 -0.64 0.46
C SER A 28 19.50 -0.63 -0.79
N LEU A 29 20.06 0.52 -1.15
CA LEU A 29 20.90 0.69 -2.35
C LEU A 29 22.39 0.46 -2.10
N SER A 30 22.79 0.23 -0.85
CA SER A 30 24.17 -0.08 -0.42
C SER A 30 25.25 0.85 -1.00
N GLN A 31 24.93 2.13 -1.17
CA GLN A 31 25.84 3.16 -1.67
C GLN A 31 25.53 4.52 -1.03
N THR A 32 26.53 5.40 -1.00
CA THR A 32 26.35 6.79 -0.58
C THR A 32 25.67 7.57 -1.71
N LEU A 33 24.62 8.31 -1.38
CA LEU A 33 23.87 9.14 -2.32
C LEU A 33 24.11 10.62 -2.03
N ASN A 34 24.32 11.41 -3.09
CA ASN A 34 24.32 12.87 -3.01
C ASN A 34 22.91 13.37 -3.34
N LEU A 35 22.18 13.82 -2.31
CA LEU A 35 20.77 14.18 -2.43
C LEU A 35 20.56 15.49 -3.20
N GLU A 36 21.50 16.44 -3.13
CA GLU A 36 21.49 17.69 -3.91
C GLU A 36 21.49 17.40 -5.42
N LYS A 37 22.44 16.56 -5.87
CA LYS A 37 22.54 16.14 -7.28
C LYS A 37 21.35 15.30 -7.75
N ILE A 38 20.70 14.58 -6.84
CA ILE A 38 19.51 13.79 -7.16
C ILE A 38 18.33 14.73 -7.38
N ALA A 39 18.12 15.71 -6.49
CA ALA A 39 17.05 16.69 -6.63
C ALA A 39 17.16 17.51 -7.93
N GLU A 40 18.39 17.88 -8.34
CA GLU A 40 18.62 18.57 -9.61
C GLU A 40 18.27 17.73 -10.85
N ARG A 41 18.41 16.40 -10.78
CA ARG A 41 18.32 15.51 -11.94
C ARG A 41 17.02 14.72 -12.04
N VAL A 42 16.35 14.50 -10.91
CA VAL A 42 15.12 13.71 -10.85
C VAL A 42 13.92 14.66 -10.90
N PRO A 43 13.11 14.60 -11.96
CA PRO A 43 11.93 15.45 -12.08
C PRO A 43 10.99 15.28 -10.90
N ASN A 44 10.50 16.38 -10.36
CA ASN A 44 9.59 16.43 -9.20
C ASN A 44 10.18 15.89 -7.88
N ALA A 45 11.48 15.60 -7.82
CA ALA A 45 12.14 15.34 -6.56
C ALA A 45 12.41 16.66 -5.83
N GLU A 46 12.13 16.67 -4.53
CA GLU A 46 12.39 17.82 -3.66
C GLU A 46 13.36 17.39 -2.55
N TYR A 47 14.35 18.24 -2.29
CA TYR A 47 15.30 18.05 -1.21
C TYR A 47 15.62 19.39 -0.54
N SER A 48 15.31 19.47 0.74
CA SER A 48 15.52 20.66 1.57
C SER A 48 16.13 20.22 2.91
N PRO A 49 17.47 20.28 3.07
CA PRO A 49 18.16 19.75 4.25
C PRO A 49 17.80 20.48 5.55
N GLU A 50 17.34 21.73 5.45
CA GLU A 50 16.95 22.56 6.59
C GLU A 50 15.44 22.58 6.90
N HIS A 51 14.64 21.61 6.43
CA HIS A 51 13.24 21.51 6.88
C HIS A 51 13.10 20.86 8.26
N PRO A 52 12.86 21.69 9.30
CA PRO A 52 11.84 21.33 10.28
C PRO A 52 10.91 22.52 10.49
N LYS A 53 9.97 22.77 9.58
CA LYS A 53 8.78 23.61 9.87
C LYS A 53 7.54 23.13 9.10
N GLN A 54 6.75 22.40 9.89
CA GLN A 54 5.28 22.40 9.99
C GLN A 54 4.46 21.64 8.95
#